data_AF-A0A0R0MHN7-F1
#
_entry.id   AF-A0A0R0MHN7-F1
#
_cell.length_a   1.000
_cell.length_b   1.000
_cell.length_c   1.000
_cell.angle_alpha   90.00
_cell.angle_beta   90.00
_cell.angle_gamma   90.00
#
_symmetry.space_group_name_H-M   'P 1'
#
loop_
_entity.id
_entity.type
_entity.pdbx_description
1 polymer ?
#
loop_
_entity_poly.entity_id
_entity_poly.type
_entity_poly.pdbx_seq_one_letter_code
_entity_poly.pdbx_strand_id
1 'polypeptide(L)'
;MNLSPHPHWLARSIGSATLTPALLVVLVGFTLWALGRDSAMLGSAQTWLIALTLLAVAAGCAALAWVRPQRAGLSPPHVMLSLGFGGMLLGLLWDVLQTGPARLESLCSQSATLGFYDSLLLHIEFLPGMHAGMLAGGLLAIPSLRVLRPHCGRYLCSLLAQNLMCSGWMLIGMTAGAVWLARWQLGSSTSTLSGMLGGMFVGMTWGMVLSVALYRGFFAWRQRAAPPLNADTSA
;
A
#
# COMPACT_ATOMS: atom_id res chain seq x y z
N MET A 1 4.12 40.56 19.72
CA MET A 1 3.25 39.47 19.26
C MET A 1 4.08 38.20 19.19
N ASN A 2 3.74 37.19 19.99
CA ASN A 2 4.45 35.93 20.12
C ASN A 2 4.40 35.14 18.79
N LEU A 3 5.57 34.83 18.23
CA LEU A 3 5.73 33.87 17.16
C LEU A 3 5.53 32.47 17.75
N SER A 4 4.40 31.85 17.43
CA SER A 4 4.11 30.46 17.76
C SER A 4 5.24 29.54 17.22
N PRO A 5 5.83 28.65 18.05
CA PRO A 5 6.78 27.67 17.55
C PRO A 5 6.04 26.68 16.63
N HIS A 6 6.29 26.77 15.32
CA HIS A 6 5.80 25.78 14.35
C HIS A 6 6.23 24.37 14.78
N PRO A 7 5.40 23.33 14.63
CA PRO A 7 5.70 21.99 15.12
C PRO A 7 6.63 21.24 14.15
N HIS A 8 7.87 21.71 14.00
CA HIS A 8 8.90 21.08 13.16
C HIS A 8 9.28 19.67 13.68
N TRP A 9 9.06 19.39 14.96
CA TRP A 9 9.27 18.07 15.55
C TRP A 9 8.26 17.01 15.07
N LEU A 10 6.99 17.38 14.91
CA LEU A 10 5.94 16.49 14.37
C LEU A 10 6.20 16.16 12.89
N ALA A 11 6.62 17.14 12.09
CA ALA A 11 6.97 16.91 10.69
C ALA A 11 8.20 15.97 10.54
N ARG A 12 9.13 15.99 11.52
CA ARG A 12 10.31 15.12 11.52
C ARG A 12 9.99 13.71 12.02
N SER A 13 9.08 13.56 12.98
CA SER A 13 8.68 12.25 13.52
C SER A 13 7.78 11.47 12.56
N ILE A 14 6.87 12.15 11.85
CA ILE A 14 5.99 11.55 10.82
C ILE A 14 6.79 11.04 9.61
N GLY A 15 8.00 11.55 9.38
CA GLY A 15 8.91 11.08 8.34
C GLY A 15 9.91 10.02 8.78
N SER A 16 9.87 9.56 10.04
CA SER A 16 10.80 8.56 10.53
C SER A 16 10.63 7.22 9.79
N ALA A 17 11.74 6.73 9.26
CA ALA A 17 11.81 5.47 8.52
C ALA A 17 11.43 4.23 9.34
N THR A 18 11.39 4.35 10.67
CA THR A 18 11.05 3.25 11.58
C THR A 18 9.66 3.40 12.21
N LEU A 19 9.21 4.63 12.50
CA LEU A 19 7.89 4.85 13.12
C LEU A 19 6.74 4.59 12.14
N THR A 20 6.87 5.03 10.89
CA THR A 20 5.83 4.85 9.87
C THR A 20 5.51 3.37 9.58
N PRO A 21 6.49 2.48 9.33
CA PRO A 21 6.18 1.06 9.13
C PRO A 21 5.69 0.39 10.41
N ALA A 22 6.22 0.73 11.58
CA ALA A 22 5.77 0.16 12.85
C ALA A 22 4.29 0.49 13.12
N LEU A 23 3.90 1.76 12.92
CA LEU A 23 2.51 2.19 13.09
C LEU A 23 1.59 1.50 12.09
N LEU A 24 2.06 1.28 10.85
CA LEU A 24 1.28 0.56 9.85
C LEU A 24 1.09 -0.91 10.22
N VAL A 25 2.13 -1.61 10.65
CA VAL A 25 2.04 -3.01 11.09
C VAL A 25 1.09 -3.13 12.29
N VAL A 26 1.17 -2.21 13.26
CA VAL A 26 0.25 -2.17 14.40
C VAL A 26 -1.19 -1.93 13.94
N LEU A 27 -1.39 -1.01 12.99
CA LEU A 27 -2.72 -0.70 12.46
C LEU A 27 -3.31 -1.89 11.70
N VAL A 28 -2.51 -2.59 10.86
CA VAL A 28 -2.90 -3.85 10.21
C VAL A 28 -3.28 -4.90 11.26
N GLY A 29 -2.46 -5.06 12.30
CA GLY A 29 -2.71 -6.06 13.33
C GLY A 29 -4.00 -5.77 14.09
N PHE A 30 -4.21 -4.51 14.43
CA PHE A 30 -5.42 -4.06 15.10
C PHE A 30 -6.66 -4.24 14.23
N THR A 31 -6.62 -3.91 12.93
CA THR A 31 -7.78 -4.07 12.04
C THR A 31 -8.12 -5.54 11.81
N LEU A 32 -7.13 -6.39 11.56
CA LEU A 32 -7.34 -7.83 11.40
C LEU A 32 -7.88 -8.49 12.66
N TRP A 33 -7.37 -8.07 13.82
CA TRP A 33 -7.84 -8.56 15.11
C TRP A 33 -9.25 -8.07 15.43
N ALA A 34 -9.55 -6.79 15.22
CA ALA A 34 -10.86 -6.21 15.48
C ALA A 34 -11.95 -6.87 14.63
N LEU A 35 -11.69 -7.05 13.33
CA LEU A 35 -12.61 -7.71 12.40
C LEU A 35 -12.65 -9.24 12.59
N GLY A 36 -11.62 -9.81 13.21
CA GLY A 36 -11.53 -11.22 13.51
C GLY A 36 -12.28 -11.67 14.77
N ARG A 37 -12.67 -10.74 15.65
CA ARG A 37 -13.32 -11.03 16.94
C ARG A 37 -14.67 -11.74 16.81
N ASP A 38 -15.41 -11.44 15.75
CA ASP A 38 -16.75 -11.99 15.53
C ASP A 38 -16.71 -13.44 14.99
N SER A 39 -15.55 -13.89 14.50
CA SER A 39 -15.32 -15.25 14.02
C SER A 39 -15.07 -16.22 15.19
N ALA A 40 -16.11 -16.49 15.99
CA ALA A 40 -16.05 -17.18 17.28
C ALA A 40 -15.55 -18.66 17.30
N MET A 41 -15.00 -19.21 16.20
CA MET A 41 -14.76 -20.66 16.06
C MET A 41 -13.37 -21.10 15.57
N LEU A 42 -12.35 -20.23 15.45
CA LEU A 42 -11.02 -20.62 14.90
C LEU A 42 -9.81 -20.00 15.63
N GLY A 43 -9.76 -20.15 16.96
CA GLY A 43 -8.83 -19.43 17.84
C GLY A 43 -7.32 -19.64 17.64
N SER A 44 -6.85 -20.67 16.92
CA SER A 44 -5.41 -20.90 16.68
C SER A 44 -4.97 -20.62 15.24
N ALA A 45 -5.73 -21.11 14.25
CA ALA A 45 -5.44 -20.91 12.83
C ALA A 45 -5.55 -19.43 12.42
N GLN A 46 -6.51 -18.70 13.00
CA GLN A 46 -6.69 -17.28 12.73
C GLN A 46 -5.53 -16.44 13.28
N THR A 47 -5.05 -16.75 14.49
CA THR A 47 -3.88 -16.08 15.08
C THR A 47 -2.64 -16.32 14.24
N TRP A 48 -2.46 -17.53 13.72
CA TRP A 48 -1.36 -17.84 12.81
C TRP A 48 -1.43 -17.05 11.50
N LEU A 49 -2.62 -16.95 10.90
CA LEU A 49 -2.84 -16.15 9.69
C LEU A 49 -2.53 -14.66 9.92
N ILE A 50 -2.98 -14.10 11.05
CA ILE A 50 -2.66 -12.71 11.42
C ILE A 50 -1.15 -12.54 11.57
N ALA A 51 -0.48 -13.45 12.29
CA ALA A 51 0.97 -13.40 12.48
C ALA A 51 1.74 -13.46 11.15
N LEU A 52 1.38 -14.39 10.26
CA LEU A 52 1.99 -14.49 8.93
C LEU A 52 1.76 -13.22 8.09
N THR A 53 0.56 -12.66 8.16
CA THR A 53 0.23 -11.41 7.47
C THR A 53 1.09 -10.27 7.97
N LEU A 54 1.21 -10.11 9.29
CA LEU A 54 2.05 -9.07 9.90
C LEU A 54 3.51 -9.24 9.54
N LEU A 55 4.02 -10.47 9.54
CA LEU A 55 5.39 -10.78 9.15
C LEU A 55 5.63 -10.43 7.67
N ALA A 56 4.69 -10.79 6.79
CA ALA A 56 4.79 -10.49 5.36
C ALA A 56 4.70 -8.99 5.06
N VAL A 57 3.85 -8.23 5.77
CA VAL A 57 3.77 -6.77 5.69
C VAL A 57 5.06 -6.13 6.22
N ALA A 58 5.55 -6.56 7.38
CA ALA A 58 6.78 -6.06 7.96
C ALA A 58 7.99 -6.33 7.05
N ALA A 59 8.05 -7.52 6.45
CA ALA A 59 9.07 -7.87 5.46
C ALA A 59 8.96 -6.99 4.20
N GLY A 60 7.74 -6.71 3.71
CA GLY A 60 7.52 -5.77 2.61
C GLY A 60 7.97 -4.35 2.95
N CYS A 61 7.71 -3.86 4.17
CA CYS A 61 8.20 -2.57 4.64
C CYS A 61 9.74 -2.53 4.72
N ALA A 62 10.37 -3.59 5.23
CA ALA A 62 11.83 -3.72 5.28
C ALA A 62 12.44 -3.77 3.87
N ALA A 63 11.82 -4.51 2.94
CA ALA A 63 12.21 -4.56 1.55
C ALA A 63 12.10 -3.18 0.87
N LEU A 64 11.02 -2.43 1.11
CA LEU A 64 10.90 -1.04 0.64
C LEU A 64 12.02 -0.15 1.17
N ALA A 65 12.40 -0.32 2.44
CA ALA A 65 13.52 0.43 3.03
C ALA A 65 14.86 0.08 2.36
N TRP A 66 15.11 -1.20 2.04
CA TRP A 66 16.32 -1.65 1.34
C TRP A 66 16.36 -1.23 -0.13
N VAL A 67 15.22 -1.26 -0.82
CA VAL A 67 15.14 -0.89 -2.23
C VAL A 67 15.23 0.64 -2.41
N ARG A 68 15.23 1.44 -1.34
CA ARG A 68 15.22 2.90 -1.46
C ARG A 68 16.63 3.51 -1.60
N PRO A 69 16.91 4.30 -2.65
CA PRO A 69 18.10 5.14 -2.68
C PRO A 69 17.89 6.36 -1.77
N GLN A 70 18.74 6.53 -0.74
CA GLN A 70 18.70 7.68 0.18
C GLN A 70 18.91 9.05 -0.50
N ARG A 71 19.26 9.11 -1.79
CA ARG A 71 19.76 10.32 -2.46
C ARG A 71 18.80 11.02 -3.43
N ALA A 72 17.65 10.46 -3.77
CA ALA A 72 16.67 11.16 -4.61
C ALA A 72 15.58 11.72 -3.70
N GLY A 73 15.42 13.05 -3.65
CA GLY A 73 14.41 13.77 -2.84
C GLY A 73 12.94 13.49 -3.18
N LEU A 74 12.65 12.29 -3.68
CA LEU A 74 11.34 11.68 -3.85
C LEU A 74 10.69 11.48 -2.48
N SER A 75 9.36 11.58 -2.46
CA SER A 75 8.55 11.35 -1.27
C SER A 75 8.85 10.02 -0.61
N PRO A 76 8.85 9.94 0.73
CA PRO A 76 8.94 8.66 1.43
C PRO A 76 7.83 7.73 0.92
N PRO A 77 8.15 6.60 0.26
CA PRO A 77 7.14 5.64 -0.18
C PRO A 77 6.34 5.14 1.01
N HIS A 78 6.90 5.17 2.23
CA HIS A 78 6.19 4.86 3.46
C HIS A 78 5.06 5.85 3.78
N VAL A 79 5.23 7.15 3.48
CA VAL A 79 4.17 8.16 3.69
C VAL A 79 3.06 7.96 2.66
N MET A 80 3.42 7.70 1.40
CA MET A 80 2.43 7.40 0.37
C MET A 80 1.68 6.10 0.68
N LEU A 81 2.41 5.05 1.08
CA LEU A 81 1.82 3.77 1.47
C LEU A 81 0.93 3.95 2.69
N SER A 82 1.35 4.69 3.72
CA SER A 82 0.52 4.94 4.91
C SER A 82 -0.72 5.77 4.60
N LEU A 83 -0.63 6.77 3.71
CA LEU A 83 -1.78 7.58 3.30
C LEU A 83 -2.74 6.78 2.41
N GLY A 84 -2.23 5.99 1.47
CA GLY A 84 -3.05 5.10 0.66
C GLY A 84 -3.70 3.99 1.49
N PHE A 85 -2.97 3.43 2.44
CA PHE A 85 -3.48 2.44 3.39
C PHE A 85 -4.52 3.04 4.35
N GLY A 86 -4.24 4.21 4.92
CA GLY A 86 -5.19 4.92 5.78
C GLY A 86 -6.45 5.32 5.03
N GLY A 87 -6.31 5.81 3.80
CA GLY A 87 -7.43 6.09 2.91
C GLY A 87 -8.24 4.84 2.58
N MET A 88 -7.57 3.71 2.30
CA MET A 88 -8.24 2.43 2.09
C MET A 88 -9.04 1.99 3.33
N LEU A 89 -8.46 2.10 4.53
CA LEU A 89 -9.15 1.72 5.77
C LEU A 89 -10.36 2.62 6.07
N LEU A 90 -10.23 3.94 5.87
CA LEU A 90 -11.34 4.87 6.03
C LEU A 90 -12.45 4.59 5.01
N GLY A 91 -12.06 4.28 3.77
CA GLY A 91 -12.98 3.87 2.72
C GLY A 91 -13.68 2.55 3.02
N LEU A 92 -12.95 1.56 3.53
CA LEU A 92 -13.51 0.28 3.97
C LEU A 92 -14.47 0.48 5.15
N LEU A 93 -14.11 1.31 6.13
CA LEU A 93 -14.98 1.66 7.25
C LEU A 93 -16.28 2.30 6.73
N TRP A 94 -16.17 3.22 5.78
CA TRP A 94 -17.32 3.83 5.13
C TRP A 94 -18.20 2.80 4.41
N ASP A 95 -17.61 1.89 3.65
CA ASP A 95 -18.34 0.83 2.95
C ASP A 95 -19.04 -0.12 3.94
N VAL A 96 -18.39 -0.48 5.05
CA VAL A 96 -18.98 -1.30 6.12
C VAL A 96 -20.14 -0.58 6.81
N LEU A 97 -19.99 0.72 7.08
CA LEU A 97 -21.05 1.52 7.71
C LEU A 97 -22.28 1.64 6.82
N GLN A 98 -22.11 1.70 5.49
CA GLN A 98 -23.22 1.80 4.56
C GLN A 98 -23.86 0.45 4.20
N THR A 99 -23.05 -0.61 4.02
CA THR A 99 -23.52 -1.89 3.45
C THR A 99 -23.60 -3.03 4.45
N GLY A 100 -23.00 -2.87 5.62
CA GLY A 100 -22.96 -3.86 6.69
C GLY A 100 -21.87 -4.94 6.52
N PRO A 101 -21.42 -5.57 7.62
CA PRO A 101 -20.33 -6.56 7.59
C PRO A 101 -20.69 -7.87 6.87
N ALA A 102 -21.97 -8.26 6.85
CA ALA A 102 -22.44 -9.48 6.18
C ALA A 102 -22.19 -9.44 4.66
N ARG A 103 -22.19 -8.25 4.04
CA ARG A 103 -21.85 -8.08 2.63
C ARG A 103 -20.38 -8.42 2.35
N LEU A 104 -19.46 -8.06 3.24
CA LEU A 104 -18.05 -8.38 3.06
C LEU A 104 -17.80 -9.90 3.09
N GLU A 105 -18.50 -10.63 3.95
CA GLU A 105 -18.40 -12.09 4.02
C GLU A 105 -18.88 -12.73 2.72
N SER A 106 -20.00 -12.24 2.16
CA SER A 106 -20.48 -12.71 0.86
C SER A 106 -19.47 -12.45 -0.27
N LEU A 107 -18.79 -11.30 -0.26
CA LEU A 107 -17.76 -10.96 -1.24
C LEU A 107 -16.50 -11.84 -1.09
N CYS A 108 -16.12 -12.18 0.15
CA CYS A 108 -15.04 -13.13 0.40
C CYS A 108 -15.35 -14.49 -0.24
N SER A 109 -16.57 -15.01 -0.04
CA SER A 109 -16.96 -16.31 -0.62
C SER A 109 -17.03 -16.31 -2.16
N GLN A 110 -17.47 -15.20 -2.76
CA GLN A 110 -17.64 -15.08 -4.21
C GLN A 110 -16.31 -14.81 -4.93
N SER A 111 -15.45 -13.98 -4.35
CA SER A 111 -14.14 -13.66 -4.95
C SER A 111 -13.21 -14.86 -5.07
N ALA A 112 -13.37 -15.85 -4.19
CA ALA A 112 -12.50 -17.02 -4.14
C ALA A 112 -12.61 -17.92 -5.40
N THR A 113 -13.76 -17.90 -6.09
CA THR A 113 -13.99 -18.68 -7.32
C THR A 113 -13.71 -17.89 -8.61
N LEU A 114 -13.51 -16.58 -8.51
CA LEU A 114 -13.38 -15.68 -9.66
C LEU A 114 -11.93 -15.56 -10.17
N GLY A 115 -11.81 -15.16 -11.43
CA GLY A 115 -10.55 -14.73 -12.03
C GLY A 115 -10.07 -13.39 -11.46
N PHE A 116 -8.81 -13.02 -11.72
CA PHE A 116 -8.25 -11.75 -11.23
C PHE A 116 -9.06 -10.53 -11.69
N TYR A 117 -9.41 -10.48 -12.98
CA TYR A 117 -10.15 -9.35 -13.57
C TYR A 117 -11.59 -9.28 -13.05
N ASP A 118 -12.29 -10.41 -12.99
CA ASP A 118 -13.67 -10.47 -12.49
C ASP A 118 -13.71 -10.13 -10.99
N SER A 119 -12.74 -10.62 -10.22
CA SER A 119 -12.59 -10.26 -8.81
C SER A 119 -12.31 -8.77 -8.64
N LEU A 120 -11.51 -8.15 -9.51
CA LEU A 120 -11.25 -6.72 -9.48
C LEU A 120 -12.53 -5.92 -9.73
N LEU A 121 -13.28 -6.25 -10.78
CA LEU A 121 -14.54 -5.58 -11.10
C LEU A 121 -15.54 -5.71 -9.96
N LEU A 122 -15.69 -6.91 -9.41
CA LEU A 122 -16.57 -7.15 -8.26
C LEU A 122 -16.17 -6.27 -7.05
N HIS A 123 -14.87 -6.19 -6.73
CA HIS A 123 -14.40 -5.35 -5.61
C HIS A 123 -14.61 -3.85 -5.87
N ILE A 124 -14.42 -3.38 -7.10
CA ILE A 124 -14.64 -1.97 -7.45
C ILE A 124 -16.13 -1.61 -7.33
N GLU A 125 -17.02 -2.49 -7.76
CA GLU A 125 -18.46 -2.28 -7.69
C GLU A 125 -18.99 -2.32 -6.26
N PHE A 126 -18.48 -3.26 -5.44
CA PHE A 126 -18.98 -3.47 -4.08
C PHE A 126 -18.26 -2.68 -2.99
N LEU A 127 -17.00 -2.29 -3.20
CA LEU A 127 -16.19 -1.53 -2.24
C LEU A 127 -15.66 -0.22 -2.85
N PRO A 128 -16.56 0.64 -3.38
CA PRO A 128 -16.14 1.86 -4.04
C PRO A 128 -15.47 2.84 -3.07
N GLY A 129 -15.90 2.89 -1.81
CA GLY A 129 -15.33 3.75 -0.78
C GLY A 129 -13.89 3.37 -0.48
N MET A 130 -13.59 2.08 -0.34
CA MET A 130 -12.24 1.56 -0.12
C MET A 130 -11.27 1.98 -1.24
N HIS A 131 -11.67 1.79 -2.49
CA HIS A 131 -10.85 2.16 -3.64
C HIS A 131 -10.71 3.67 -3.81
N ALA A 132 -11.81 4.42 -3.66
CA ALA A 132 -11.80 5.87 -3.71
C ALA A 132 -10.93 6.46 -2.59
N GLY A 133 -11.02 5.91 -1.39
CA GLY A 133 -10.20 6.29 -0.24
C GLY A 133 -8.72 6.02 -0.47
N MET A 134 -8.37 4.85 -1.03
CA MET A 134 -6.98 4.56 -1.41
C MET A 134 -6.44 5.54 -2.45
N LEU A 135 -7.21 5.83 -3.51
CA LEU A 135 -6.82 6.78 -4.56
C LEU A 135 -6.70 8.20 -4.01
N ALA A 136 -7.67 8.64 -3.20
CA ALA A 136 -7.65 9.94 -2.53
C ALA A 136 -6.44 10.06 -1.60
N GLY A 137 -6.14 9.02 -0.79
CA GLY A 137 -4.96 8.97 0.06
C GLY A 137 -3.65 9.05 -0.72
N GLY A 138 -3.55 8.33 -1.84
CA GLY A 138 -2.41 8.42 -2.76
C GLY A 138 -2.25 9.79 -3.41
N LEU A 139 -3.35 10.45 -3.77
CA LEU A 139 -3.34 11.80 -4.34
C LEU A 139 -3.03 12.88 -3.29
N LEU A 140 -3.49 12.72 -2.05
CA LEU A 140 -3.17 13.60 -0.91
C LEU A 140 -1.69 13.53 -0.51
N ALA A 141 -0.96 12.50 -0.94
CA ALA A 141 0.49 12.48 -0.84
C ALA A 141 1.15 13.60 -1.69
N ILE A 142 0.49 14.12 -2.74
CA ILE A 142 1.04 15.18 -3.60
C ILE A 142 1.13 16.55 -2.90
N PRO A 143 0.04 17.10 -2.32
CA PRO A 143 0.10 18.41 -1.65
C PRO A 143 0.99 18.38 -0.40
N SER A 144 1.03 17.27 0.35
CA SER A 144 1.93 17.13 1.50
C SER A 144 3.40 17.31 1.10
N LEU A 145 3.77 16.92 -0.13
CA LEU A 145 5.11 17.12 -0.68
C LEU A 145 5.35 18.52 -1.26
N ARG A 146 4.29 19.17 -1.78
CA ARG A 146 4.39 20.55 -2.27
C ARG A 146 4.72 21.52 -1.15
N VAL A 147 4.16 21.31 0.04
CA VAL A 147 4.47 22.11 1.24
C VAL A 147 5.96 22.01 1.60
N LEU A 148 6.60 20.89 1.30
CA LEU A 148 8.03 20.65 1.56
C LEU A 148 8.97 21.19 0.45
N ARG A 149 8.51 21.36 -0.80
CA ARG A 149 9.34 21.87 -1.92
C ARG A 149 8.53 22.71 -2.93
N PRO A 150 8.41 24.03 -2.73
CA PRO A 150 7.51 24.89 -3.52
C PRO A 150 8.01 25.34 -4.92
N HIS A 151 9.17 24.92 -5.43
CA HIS A 151 9.85 25.66 -6.54
C HIS A 151 10.10 24.92 -7.86
N CYS A 152 9.33 23.88 -8.25
CA CYS A 152 9.52 23.29 -9.60
C CYS A 152 8.27 22.64 -10.20
N GLY A 153 7.73 23.21 -11.29
CA GLY A 153 6.56 22.69 -12.00
C GLY A 153 6.83 21.41 -12.82
N ARG A 154 8.00 21.26 -13.44
CA ARG A 154 8.39 20.03 -14.17
C ARG A 154 8.51 18.81 -13.26
N TYR A 155 8.87 19.04 -11.99
CA TYR A 155 8.94 18.02 -10.95
C TYR A 155 7.55 17.51 -10.54
N LEU A 156 6.49 18.28 -10.81
CA LEU A 156 5.12 17.89 -10.49
C LEU A 156 4.61 16.78 -11.41
N CYS A 157 4.90 16.85 -12.72
CA CYS A 157 4.47 15.82 -13.66
C CYS A 157 5.12 14.46 -13.37
N SER A 158 6.41 14.44 -13.02
CA SER A 158 7.09 13.20 -12.64
C SER A 158 6.57 12.65 -11.32
N LEU A 159 6.30 13.51 -10.32
CA LEU A 159 5.66 13.11 -9.07
C LEU A 159 4.25 12.55 -9.29
N LEU A 160 3.44 13.19 -10.13
CA LEU A 160 2.08 12.72 -10.44
C LEU A 160 2.13 11.36 -11.12
N ALA A 161 2.94 11.21 -12.17
CA ALA A 161 3.09 9.94 -12.87
C ALA A 161 3.59 8.82 -11.93
N GLN A 162 4.53 9.13 -11.04
CA GLN A 162 5.01 8.17 -10.05
C GLN A 162 3.92 7.80 -9.03
N ASN A 163 3.13 8.76 -8.54
CA ASN A 163 2.01 8.46 -7.65
C ASN A 163 0.94 7.61 -8.36
N LEU A 164 0.61 7.90 -9.62
CA LEU A 164 -0.33 7.09 -10.39
C LEU A 164 0.18 5.66 -10.60
N MET A 165 1.46 5.50 -10.94
CA MET A 165 2.08 4.17 -11.10
C MET A 165 2.12 3.41 -9.78
N CYS A 166 2.48 4.06 -8.67
CA CYS A 166 2.48 3.44 -7.35
C CYS A 166 1.07 3.07 -6.90
N SER A 167 0.08 3.96 -7.05
CA SER A 167 -1.32 3.66 -6.73
C SER A 167 -1.88 2.53 -7.61
N GLY A 168 -1.51 2.48 -8.89
CA GLY A 168 -1.87 1.39 -9.79
C GLY A 168 -1.30 0.05 -9.34
N TRP A 169 -0.01 0.02 -8.96
CA TRP A 169 0.61 -1.18 -8.42
C TRP A 169 0.05 -1.59 -7.05
N MET A 170 -0.38 -0.64 -6.22
CA MET A 170 -1.10 -0.93 -4.98
C MET A 170 -2.45 -1.59 -5.26
N LEU A 171 -3.20 -1.10 -6.25
CA LEU A 171 -4.46 -1.70 -6.68
C LEU A 171 -4.25 -3.14 -7.19
N ILE A 172 -3.31 -3.31 -8.14
CA ILE A 172 -2.97 -4.63 -8.70
C ILE A 172 -2.52 -5.59 -7.59
N GLY A 173 -1.64 -5.12 -6.70
CA GLY A 173 -1.13 -5.89 -5.59
C GLY A 173 -2.25 -6.31 -4.63
N MET A 174 -3.12 -5.38 -4.24
CA MET A 174 -4.27 -5.65 -3.37
C MET A 174 -5.16 -6.76 -3.94
N THR A 175 -5.55 -6.63 -5.21
CA THR A 175 -6.40 -7.63 -5.88
C THR A 175 -5.69 -8.97 -6.01
N ALA A 176 -4.41 -8.97 -6.38
CA ALA A 176 -3.63 -10.20 -6.51
C ALA A 176 -3.49 -10.90 -5.16
N GLY A 177 -3.21 -10.13 -4.10
CA GLY A 177 -3.10 -10.64 -2.75
C GLY A 177 -4.42 -11.17 -2.20
N ALA A 178 -5.55 -10.49 -2.47
CA ALA A 178 -6.88 -10.97 -2.11
C ALA A 178 -7.19 -12.32 -2.76
N VAL A 179 -7.00 -12.43 -4.08
CA VAL A 179 -7.28 -13.66 -4.84
C VAL A 179 -6.33 -14.78 -4.44
N TRP A 180 -5.03 -14.47 -4.27
CA TRP A 180 -4.03 -15.46 -3.88
C TRP A 180 -4.32 -16.07 -2.50
N LEU A 181 -4.56 -15.22 -1.48
CA LEU A 181 -4.86 -15.72 -0.14
C LEU A 181 -6.23 -16.39 -0.07
N ALA A 182 -7.24 -15.89 -0.78
CA ALA A 182 -8.55 -16.53 -0.84
C ALA A 182 -8.45 -17.95 -1.41
N ARG A 183 -7.65 -18.16 -2.47
CA ARG A 183 -7.41 -19.50 -3.04
C ARG A 183 -6.63 -20.41 -2.10
N TRP A 184 -5.64 -19.85 -1.40
CA TRP A 184 -4.88 -20.61 -0.42
C TRP A 184 -5.77 -21.09 0.74
N GLN A 185 -6.73 -20.26 1.15
CA GLN A 185 -7.71 -20.56 2.19
C GLN A 185 -8.82 -21.53 1.78
N LEU A 186 -9.23 -21.53 0.51
CA LEU A 186 -10.15 -22.55 -0.02
C LEU A 186 -9.55 -23.96 0.10
N GLY A 187 -8.23 -24.10 -0.11
CA GLY A 187 -7.50 -25.34 0.10
C GLY A 187 -7.46 -25.80 1.56
N SER A 188 -7.66 -24.89 2.52
CA SER A 188 -7.66 -25.18 3.97
C SER A 188 -9.06 -25.17 4.60
N SER A 189 -10.13 -25.09 3.80
CA SER A 189 -11.54 -25.06 4.26
C SER A 189 -11.90 -23.91 5.22
N THR A 190 -11.06 -22.88 5.33
CA THR A 190 -11.20 -21.79 6.28
C THR A 190 -11.20 -20.45 5.55
N SER A 191 -12.30 -20.13 4.87
CA SER A 191 -12.51 -18.80 4.28
C SER A 191 -12.77 -17.80 5.40
N THR A 192 -11.83 -16.88 5.64
CA THR A 192 -11.97 -15.87 6.70
C THR A 192 -11.79 -14.47 6.13
N LEU A 193 -12.64 -13.54 6.58
CA LEU A 193 -12.54 -12.13 6.23
C LEU A 193 -11.16 -11.54 6.56
N SER A 194 -10.60 -11.90 7.73
CA SER A 194 -9.24 -11.54 8.13
C SER A 194 -8.18 -12.06 7.14
N GLY A 195 -8.41 -13.22 6.53
CA GLY A 195 -7.56 -13.78 5.49
C GLY A 195 -7.53 -12.96 4.22
N MET A 196 -8.71 -12.64 3.68
CA MET A 196 -8.82 -11.82 2.48
C MET A 196 -8.22 -10.42 2.70
N LEU A 197 -8.58 -9.76 3.81
CA LEU A 197 -8.01 -8.47 4.18
C LEU A 197 -6.51 -8.54 4.40
N GLY A 198 -6.02 -9.61 5.02
CA GLY A 198 -4.59 -9.84 5.17
C GLY A 198 -3.89 -9.94 3.82
N GLY A 199 -4.48 -10.67 2.88
CA GLY A 199 -4.03 -10.77 1.49
C GLY A 199 -3.98 -9.41 0.80
N MET A 200 -5.00 -8.57 0.99
CA MET A 200 -5.05 -7.21 0.46
C MET A 200 -3.91 -6.35 1.01
N PHE A 201 -3.63 -6.40 2.31
CA PHE A 201 -2.54 -5.66 2.94
C PHE A 201 -1.15 -6.14 2.48
N VAL A 202 -0.93 -7.46 2.44
CA VAL A 202 0.30 -8.05 1.89
C VAL A 202 0.46 -7.65 0.42
N GLY A 203 -0.59 -7.80 -0.36
CA GLY A 203 -0.61 -7.47 -1.77
C GLY A 203 -0.28 -6.01 -2.05
N MET A 204 -0.88 -5.08 -1.32
CA MET A 204 -0.59 -3.65 -1.43
C MET A 204 0.88 -3.33 -1.13
N THR A 205 1.42 -3.88 -0.04
CA THR A 205 2.80 -3.60 0.39
C THR A 205 3.82 -4.14 -0.60
N TRP A 206 3.66 -5.39 -1.03
CA TRP A 206 4.53 -6.03 -2.02
C TRP A 206 4.32 -5.49 -3.44
N GLY A 207 3.12 -5.07 -3.81
CA GLY A 207 2.86 -4.34 -5.05
C GLY A 207 3.68 -3.05 -5.12
N MET A 208 3.80 -2.33 -4.00
CA MET A 208 4.67 -1.16 -3.93
C MET A 208 6.16 -1.53 -4.01
N VAL A 209 6.60 -2.59 -3.33
CA VAL A 209 7.98 -3.11 -3.46
C VAL A 209 8.31 -3.36 -4.93
N LEU A 210 7.43 -4.07 -5.63
CA LEU A 210 7.58 -4.43 -7.03
C LEU A 210 7.61 -3.19 -7.93
N SER A 211 6.70 -2.23 -7.71
CA SER A 211 6.68 -0.95 -8.43
C SER A 211 8.02 -0.22 -8.36
N VAL A 212 8.57 -0.07 -7.15
CA VAL A 212 9.85 0.61 -6.94
C VAL A 212 11.01 -0.19 -7.53
N ALA A 213 10.99 -1.52 -7.38
CA ALA A 213 12.01 -2.39 -7.96
C ALA A 213 12.03 -2.32 -9.50
N LEU A 214 10.87 -2.37 -10.14
CA LEU A 214 10.72 -2.24 -11.59
C LEU A 214 11.17 -0.85 -12.08
N TYR A 215 10.75 0.20 -11.38
CA TYR A 215 11.18 1.56 -11.69
C TYR A 215 12.71 1.68 -11.64
N ARG A 216 13.34 1.15 -10.58
CA ARG A 216 14.81 1.15 -10.47
C ARG A 216 15.47 0.31 -11.55
N GLY A 217 14.94 -0.89 -11.83
CA GLY A 217 15.45 -1.77 -12.88
C GLY A 217 15.43 -1.08 -14.25
N PHE A 218 14.34 -0.38 -14.56
CA PHE A 218 14.20 0.39 -15.80
C PHE A 218 15.24 1.50 -15.92
N PHE A 219 15.50 2.28 -14.86
CA PHE A 219 16.54 3.32 -14.88
C PHE A 219 17.96 2.74 -14.96
N ALA A 220 18.24 1.67 -14.22
CA ALA A 220 19.53 0.99 -14.30
C ALA A 220 19.79 0.44 -15.71
N TRP A 221 18.75 -0.12 -16.35
CA TRP A 221 18.83 -0.57 -17.74
C TRP A 221 19.05 0.60 -18.71
N ARG A 222 18.30 1.70 -18.59
CA ARG A 222 18.50 2.90 -19.42
C ARG A 222 19.89 3.52 -19.27
N GLN A 223 20.44 3.56 -18.05
CA GLN A 223 21.78 4.08 -17.81
C GLN A 223 22.87 3.21 -18.44
N ARG A 224 22.67 1.89 -18.47
CA ARG A 224 23.58 0.96 -19.17
C ARG A 224 23.45 1.04 -20.69
N ALA A 225 22.28 1.42 -21.20
CA ALA A 225 22.03 1.57 -22.64
C ALA A 225 22.49 2.92 -23.20
N ALA A 226 22.92 3.86 -22.36
CA ALA A 226 23.56 5.09 -22.83
C ALA A 226 24.99 4.75 -23.31
N PRO A 227 25.34 4.98 -24.59
CA PRO A 227 26.70 4.78 -25.05
C PRO A 227 27.65 5.68 -24.24
N PRO A 228 28.89 5.24 -23.94
CA PRO A 228 29.89 6.13 -23.38
C PRO A 228 30.05 7.31 -24.34
N LEU A 229 29.90 8.53 -23.83
CA LEU A 229 30.39 9.71 -24.54
C LEU A 229 31.88 9.48 -24.72
N ASN A 230 32.29 9.19 -25.96
CA ASN A 230 33.69 9.21 -26.36
C ASN A 230 34.25 10.56 -25.91
N ALA A 231 35.11 10.51 -24.91
CA ALA A 231 36.03 11.58 -24.57
C ALA A 231 37.13 11.59 -25.64
N ASP A 232 36.76 11.94 -26.87
CA ASP A 232 37.75 12.38 -27.87
C ASP A 232 37.91 13.88 -27.69
N THR A 233 38.63 14.23 -26.62
CA THR A 233 39.37 15.49 -26.56
C THR A 233 40.37 15.50 -27.71
N SER A 234 40.12 16.40 -28.65
CA SER A 234 41.10 16.98 -29.55
C SER A 234 42.38 17.40 -28.82
N ALA A 235 43.51 16.82 -29.21
CA ALA A 235 44.82 17.48 -29.30
C ALA A 235 45.73 16.64 -30.21
#